data_AF-A0A6J8CPD0-F1
#
_entry.id   AF-A0A6J8CPD0-F1
#
_cell.length_a   1.000
_cell.length_b   1.000
_cell.length_c   1.000
_cell.angle_alpha   90.00
_cell.angle_beta   90.00
_cell.angle_gamma   90.00
#
_symmetry.space_group_name_H-M   'P 1'
#
loop_
_entity.id
_entity.type
_entity.pdbx_description
1 polymer ?
#
loop_
_entity_poly.entity_id
_entity_poly.type
_entity_poly.pdbx_seq_one_letter_code
_entity_poly.pdbx_strand_id
1 'polypeptide(L)'
;MESDETLTNGNPNEFDNSIREAELKKTAIHESIDQEAEARILVLYTGGTIGMKSNNQGVYEPKANFLVGELKHLPMFHDVEYAEKYLMSDVADYLAMPYSKGKRILYKIIEYDPLLDSSNMNMTDWFRIATDIHSNYEQFDGFIVLHGTDTMAYTASALSFICENLGKPIILTGSQIPIFEIRSDGRDNFLSSLIFAGHYCIPEVMVSFDNKILEETEHRKKILPVLMHFVTVDWDAIYRSGSLEKFSVATTLCRNVGVLRLFPGITAQTVRAFMSTPMQGVVLQTYGVGNAPSNRPDLLLAFKEATNMGVIIVNITQCTKGFVDTSYETGKALSDVGVIGGGDMTPEAALTKLSYILGKETYTHEKKRTMMSRNLRGEMKVVAKEDMSIMDFELIEGVAKTLCLSSKEEVVKLKDALYPNLMCTSAKTGDILALEKLRGTGGNFSSANQDGRTALHVACREGHLEVVQYLLQHGASVHAKDLDKKTPLMDAVQNKHFSIISILVQTGAIITLQPVILAMELCRAASQEDVDTLKAWKIAGADLNESDYDNRTALHVAVSLGHVETVKFLLDNGGSWMLNDAFGKTAEEHAELLGRTDILELISKAKEQHTQGT
;
A
#
# COMPACT_ATOMS: atom_id res chain seq x y z
N MET A 1 53.92 -62.01 36.49
CA MET A 1 53.22 -62.96 35.60
C MET A 1 51.74 -62.76 35.85
N GLU A 2 51.15 -61.70 35.29
CA GLU A 2 50.74 -61.52 33.88
C GLU A 2 49.73 -62.56 33.41
N SER A 3 48.50 -62.09 33.13
CA SER A 3 47.77 -62.26 31.86
C SER A 3 46.41 -61.55 32.02
N ASP A 4 46.25 -60.33 31.56
CA ASP A 4 46.01 -59.81 30.19
C ASP A 4 44.54 -59.83 29.72
N GLU A 5 44.16 -58.66 29.21
CA GLU A 5 42.85 -58.18 28.77
C GLU A 5 42.37 -58.84 27.47
N THR A 6 41.05 -58.80 27.22
CA THR A 6 40.46 -58.28 25.97
C THR A 6 38.93 -58.30 26.07
N LEU A 7 38.35 -57.21 26.58
CA LEU A 7 36.96 -56.83 26.30
C LEU A 7 37.03 -55.59 25.42
N THR A 8 36.63 -55.77 24.15
CA THR A 8 36.54 -54.70 23.16
C THR A 8 35.52 -53.65 23.60
N ASN A 9 36.01 -52.49 24.03
CA ASN A 9 35.21 -51.28 24.23
C ASN A 9 34.66 -50.81 22.87
N GLY A 10 33.39 -51.11 22.60
CA GLY A 10 32.61 -50.35 21.62
C GLY A 10 32.38 -48.95 22.17
N ASN A 11 32.99 -47.96 21.53
CA ASN A 11 32.97 -46.58 21.98
C ASN A 11 31.54 -46.02 21.83
N PRO A 12 30.87 -45.55 22.91
CA PRO A 12 29.51 -44.99 22.83
C PRO A 12 29.41 -43.73 21.96
N ASN A 13 30.56 -43.13 21.63
CA ASN A 13 30.66 -41.89 20.87
C ASN A 13 30.47 -42.04 19.35
N GLU A 14 30.53 -43.25 18.78
CA GLU A 14 30.32 -43.42 17.32
C GLU A 14 28.85 -43.44 16.92
N PHE A 15 27.97 -43.99 17.76
CA PHE A 15 26.52 -43.96 17.52
C PHE A 15 25.95 -42.55 17.74
N ASP A 16 26.44 -41.82 18.73
CA ASP A 16 25.96 -40.47 19.08
C ASP A 16 26.45 -39.41 18.07
N ASN A 17 27.66 -39.55 17.54
CA ASN A 17 28.15 -38.68 16.46
C ASN A 17 27.44 -38.94 15.12
N SER A 18 26.98 -40.16 14.84
CA SER A 18 26.23 -40.44 13.61
C SER A 18 24.83 -39.82 13.60
N ILE A 19 24.19 -39.72 14.78
CA ILE A 19 22.90 -39.05 14.97
C ILE A 19 23.09 -37.54 14.93
N ARG A 20 24.15 -37.01 15.57
CA ARG A 20 24.52 -35.59 15.47
C ARG A 20 24.90 -35.18 14.06
N GLU A 21 25.62 -36.01 13.29
CA GLU A 21 25.93 -35.73 11.89
C GLU A 21 24.72 -35.88 10.97
N ALA A 22 23.74 -36.75 11.30
CA ALA A 22 22.48 -36.83 10.59
C ALA A 22 21.52 -35.68 10.94
N GLU A 23 21.56 -35.15 12.16
CA GLU A 23 20.86 -33.93 12.58
C GLU A 23 21.54 -32.66 12.05
N LEU A 24 22.87 -32.62 12.01
CA LEU A 24 23.68 -31.58 11.35
C LEU A 24 23.52 -31.62 9.84
N LYS A 25 23.33 -32.79 9.22
CA LYS A 25 22.95 -32.90 7.80
C LYS A 25 21.48 -32.55 7.57
N LYS A 26 20.57 -32.86 8.49
CA LYS A 26 19.16 -32.40 8.40
C LYS A 26 19.02 -30.90 8.60
N THR A 27 19.87 -30.29 9.44
CA THR A 27 19.94 -28.83 9.59
C THR A 27 20.72 -28.19 8.44
N ALA A 28 21.78 -28.80 7.91
CA ALA A 28 22.48 -28.30 6.72
C ALA A 28 21.68 -28.45 5.41
N ILE A 29 20.72 -29.38 5.33
CA ILE A 29 19.74 -29.45 4.23
C ILE A 29 18.60 -28.45 4.45
N HIS A 30 18.37 -27.97 5.69
CA HIS A 30 17.43 -26.87 5.99
C HIS A 30 18.07 -25.48 6.01
N GLU A 31 19.40 -25.36 5.97
CA GLU A 31 20.13 -24.12 5.68
C GLU A 31 20.06 -23.73 4.18
N SER A 32 19.24 -24.43 3.39
CA SER A 32 18.80 -23.94 2.10
C SER A 32 17.78 -22.81 2.31
N ILE A 33 18.24 -21.57 2.18
CA ILE A 33 17.42 -20.36 2.03
C ILE A 33 16.65 -19.97 3.31
N ASP A 34 17.38 -19.67 4.39
CA ASP A 34 16.85 -18.83 5.48
C ASP A 34 16.81 -17.36 5.00
N GLN A 35 15.98 -17.09 3.98
CA GLN A 35 15.70 -15.72 3.56
C GLN A 35 14.75 -15.10 4.58
N GLU A 36 15.31 -14.31 5.49
CA GLU A 36 14.60 -13.39 6.35
C GLU A 36 13.45 -12.71 5.56
N ALA A 37 12.29 -12.50 6.18
CA ALA A 37 11.20 -11.80 5.48
C ALA A 37 11.66 -10.39 5.09
N GLU A 38 11.58 -10.01 3.82
CA GLU A 38 11.98 -8.68 3.36
C GLU A 38 10.75 -7.84 3.01
N ALA A 39 10.81 -6.54 3.31
CA ALA A 39 9.94 -5.53 2.71
C ALA A 39 10.78 -4.51 1.96
N ARG A 40 10.34 -4.14 0.76
CA ARG A 40 11.02 -3.17 -0.11
C ARG A 40 10.30 -1.84 -0.07
N ILE A 41 10.98 -0.79 0.37
CA ILE A 41 10.40 0.55 0.50
C ILE A 41 11.08 1.52 -0.46
N LEU A 42 10.30 2.31 -1.18
CA LEU A 42 10.82 3.40 -2.00
C LEU A 42 10.75 4.71 -1.22
N VAL A 43 11.86 5.41 -1.13
CA VAL A 43 11.95 6.73 -0.50
C VAL A 43 12.18 7.77 -1.60
N LEU A 44 11.23 8.67 -1.77
CA LEU A 44 11.33 9.82 -2.67
C LEU A 44 11.82 11.01 -1.86
N TYR A 45 13.03 11.49 -2.12
CA TYR A 45 13.60 12.65 -1.45
C TYR A 45 13.39 13.91 -2.28
N THR A 46 12.35 14.67 -1.93
CA THR A 46 11.96 15.88 -2.65
C THR A 46 12.64 17.13 -2.10
N GLY A 47 13.10 17.09 -0.85
CA GLY A 47 13.82 18.18 -0.18
C GLY A 47 13.38 18.36 1.27
N GLY A 48 13.38 19.61 1.72
CA GLY A 48 13.11 19.97 3.11
C GLY A 48 14.32 19.86 4.04
N THR A 49 14.14 20.33 5.28
CA THR A 49 15.21 20.48 6.28
C THR A 49 15.93 19.17 6.62
N ILE A 50 15.24 18.02 6.49
CA ILE A 50 15.76 16.71 6.90
C ILE A 50 17.10 16.33 6.26
N GLY A 51 17.33 16.71 5.01
CA GLY A 51 18.59 16.44 4.31
C GLY A 51 19.41 17.69 4.00
N MET A 52 19.12 18.84 4.64
CA MET A 52 19.91 20.06 4.47
C MET A 52 21.25 19.97 5.20
N LYS A 53 22.24 20.72 4.71
CA LYS A 53 23.55 20.86 5.34
C LYS A 53 23.80 22.32 5.70
N SER A 54 24.39 22.58 6.86
CA SER A 54 24.83 23.92 7.23
C SER A 54 26.02 24.34 6.36
N ASN A 55 25.89 25.49 5.69
CA ASN A 55 26.95 26.07 4.89
C ASN A 55 27.96 26.86 5.75
N ASN A 56 29.00 27.43 5.13
CA ASN A 56 30.04 28.17 5.85
C ASN A 56 29.53 29.46 6.55
N GLN A 57 28.29 29.86 6.30
CA GLN A 57 27.64 31.00 6.95
C GLN A 57 26.65 30.58 8.04
N GLY A 58 26.54 29.27 8.34
CA GLY A 58 25.63 28.74 9.35
C GLY A 58 24.17 28.62 8.90
N VAL A 59 23.90 28.74 7.59
CA VAL A 59 22.55 28.62 7.01
C VAL A 59 22.39 27.22 6.41
N TYR A 60 21.24 26.60 6.65
CA TYR A 60 20.91 25.30 6.07
C TYR A 60 20.52 25.45 4.60
N GLU A 61 21.15 24.66 3.74
CA GLU A 61 20.83 24.59 2.30
C GLU A 61 20.70 23.14 1.83
N PRO A 62 19.83 22.85 0.83
CA PRO A 62 19.79 21.54 0.20
C PRO A 62 21.12 21.23 -0.49
N LYS A 63 21.68 20.04 -0.24
CA LYS A 63 22.91 19.57 -0.90
C LYS A 63 22.65 18.26 -1.62
N ALA A 64 22.88 18.24 -2.92
CA ALA A 64 22.66 17.05 -3.74
C ALA A 64 23.64 15.91 -3.39
N ASN A 65 23.16 14.68 -3.49
CA ASN A 65 23.85 13.41 -3.22
C ASN A 65 24.48 13.30 -1.82
N PHE A 66 23.99 14.09 -0.86
CA PHE A 66 24.52 14.12 0.49
C PHE A 66 23.84 13.11 1.41
N LEU A 67 22.51 13.01 1.33
CA LEU A 67 21.71 12.20 2.25
C LEU A 67 22.09 10.72 2.23
N VAL A 68 22.12 10.10 1.04
CA VAL A 68 22.38 8.66 0.88
C VAL A 68 23.78 8.28 1.37
N GLY A 69 24.80 9.09 1.04
CA GLY A 69 26.19 8.83 1.43
C GLY A 69 26.35 8.79 2.94
N GLU A 70 25.73 9.74 3.65
CA GLU A 70 25.84 9.82 5.11
C GLU A 70 24.96 8.79 5.84
N LEU A 71 23.78 8.43 5.29
CA LEU A 71 22.94 7.38 5.86
C LEU A 71 23.64 6.03 5.94
N LYS A 72 24.53 5.71 4.98
CA LYS A 72 25.36 4.48 4.99
C LYS A 72 26.26 4.38 6.23
N HIS A 73 26.60 5.50 6.85
CA HIS A 73 27.43 5.54 8.05
C HIS A 73 26.65 5.44 9.36
N LEU A 74 25.31 5.41 9.30
CA LEU A 74 24.43 5.31 10.47
C LEU A 74 23.91 3.87 10.65
N PRO A 75 24.34 3.12 11.69
CA PRO A 75 23.98 1.72 11.87
C PRO A 75 22.47 1.46 12.02
N MET A 76 21.70 2.44 12.48
CA MET A 76 20.24 2.34 12.59
C MET A 76 19.53 2.34 11.23
N PHE A 77 20.18 2.86 10.18
CA PHE A 77 19.65 3.01 8.83
C PHE A 77 20.33 2.09 7.82
N HIS A 78 21.54 1.60 8.14
CA HIS A 78 22.29 0.71 7.26
C HIS A 78 23.08 -0.35 8.04
N ASP A 79 22.69 -1.61 7.85
CA ASP A 79 23.45 -2.79 8.28
C ASP A 79 24.47 -3.16 7.19
N VAL A 80 25.72 -2.75 7.42
CA VAL A 80 26.83 -2.93 6.46
C VAL A 80 27.18 -4.41 6.28
N GLU A 81 27.15 -5.20 7.35
CA GLU A 81 27.51 -6.62 7.31
C GLU A 81 26.51 -7.42 6.46
N TYR A 82 25.21 -7.12 6.62
CA TYR A 82 24.19 -7.71 5.77
C TYR A 82 24.34 -7.26 4.31
N ALA A 83 24.56 -5.97 4.09
CA ALA A 83 24.68 -5.41 2.75
C ALA A 83 25.82 -6.05 1.96
N GLU A 84 27.02 -6.15 2.54
CA GLU A 84 28.19 -6.76 1.88
C GLU A 84 28.00 -8.24 1.58
N LYS A 85 27.24 -8.96 2.42
CA LYS A 85 27.03 -10.41 2.29
C LYS A 85 25.91 -10.79 1.31
N TYR A 86 24.82 -10.01 1.28
CA TYR A 86 23.56 -10.40 0.62
C TYR A 86 23.10 -9.45 -0.49
N LEU A 87 23.51 -8.18 -0.50
CA LEU A 87 23.16 -7.26 -1.58
C LEU A 87 24.21 -7.38 -2.69
N MET A 88 23.87 -8.13 -3.75
CA MET A 88 24.72 -8.26 -4.96
C MET A 88 24.86 -6.91 -5.71
N SER A 89 25.79 -6.81 -6.68
CA SER A 89 26.06 -5.54 -7.40
C SER A 89 24.84 -4.92 -8.06
N ASP A 90 23.86 -5.72 -8.48
CA ASP A 90 22.62 -5.25 -9.13
C ASP A 90 21.60 -4.65 -8.13
N VAL A 91 21.83 -4.85 -6.82
CA VAL A 91 21.03 -4.33 -5.70
C VAL A 91 21.82 -3.27 -4.91
N ALA A 92 22.95 -2.78 -5.44
CA ALA A 92 23.89 -1.89 -4.75
C ALA A 92 23.31 -0.52 -4.32
N ASP A 93 22.16 -0.12 -4.90
CA ASP A 93 21.45 1.11 -4.55
C ASP A 93 20.59 0.99 -3.28
N TYR A 94 20.39 -0.23 -2.77
CA TYR A 94 19.57 -0.46 -1.58
C TYR A 94 20.35 -0.25 -0.29
N LEU A 95 19.64 0.29 0.70
CA LEU A 95 20.07 0.34 2.08
C LEU A 95 19.25 -0.69 2.87
N ALA A 96 19.94 -1.52 3.66
CA ALA A 96 19.30 -2.50 4.53
C ALA A 96 19.21 -1.97 5.97
N MET A 97 18.02 -1.93 6.55
CA MET A 97 17.89 -1.73 7.99
C MET A 97 18.31 -2.98 8.78
N PRO A 98 18.68 -2.83 10.07
CA PRO A 98 18.84 -3.97 10.97
C PRO A 98 17.55 -4.81 11.04
N TYR A 99 17.70 -6.13 11.23
CA TYR A 99 16.57 -7.04 11.37
C TYR A 99 15.69 -6.67 12.57
N SER A 100 14.38 -6.57 12.35
CA SER A 100 13.43 -6.18 13.40
C SER A 100 12.12 -6.94 13.24
N LYS A 101 11.59 -7.47 14.34
CA LYS A 101 10.23 -8.07 14.41
C LYS A 101 9.92 -9.09 13.29
N GLY A 102 10.88 -9.95 12.94
CA GLY A 102 10.64 -11.00 11.96
C GLY A 102 10.81 -10.56 10.50
N LYS A 103 11.18 -9.31 10.24
CA LYS A 103 11.28 -8.74 8.90
C LYS A 103 12.44 -7.76 8.76
N ARG A 104 13.16 -7.82 7.66
CA ARG A 104 14.17 -6.83 7.26
C ARG A 104 13.57 -5.85 6.27
N ILE A 105 13.91 -4.57 6.44
CA ILE A 105 13.46 -3.50 5.54
C ILE A 105 14.62 -3.12 4.64
N LEU A 106 14.43 -3.33 3.34
CA LEU A 106 15.32 -2.83 2.30
C LEU A 106 14.67 -1.58 1.70
N TYR A 107 15.43 -0.51 1.55
CA TYR A 107 14.89 0.71 0.97
C TYR A 107 15.83 1.35 -0.03
N LYS A 108 15.24 1.96 -1.07
CA LYS A 108 15.95 2.70 -2.11
C LYS A 108 15.56 4.16 -2.01
N ILE A 109 16.54 5.07 -2.08
CA ILE A 109 16.30 6.51 -2.09
C ILE A 109 16.46 7.02 -3.53
N ILE A 110 15.40 7.64 -4.06
CA ILE A 110 15.46 8.44 -5.29
C ILE A 110 15.49 9.91 -4.87
N GLU A 111 16.61 10.57 -5.15
CA GLU A 111 16.79 11.98 -4.89
C GLU A 111 16.30 12.82 -6.08
N TYR A 112 15.49 13.83 -5.81
CA TYR A 112 14.98 14.73 -6.84
C TYR A 112 16.01 15.80 -7.17
N ASP A 113 16.12 16.11 -8.46
CA ASP A 113 16.85 17.26 -8.96
C ASP A 113 15.88 18.25 -9.65
N PRO A 114 15.89 19.54 -9.26
CA PRO A 114 16.50 20.08 -8.03
C PRO A 114 15.75 19.64 -6.76
N LEU A 115 16.44 19.62 -5.62
CA LEU A 115 15.79 19.55 -4.31
C LEU A 115 15.03 20.85 -4.01
N LEU A 116 13.83 20.72 -3.47
CA LEU A 116 12.94 21.85 -3.23
C LEU A 116 12.78 22.15 -1.74
N ASP A 117 12.77 23.45 -1.43
CA ASP A 117 12.07 23.93 -0.26
C ASP A 117 10.56 23.76 -0.50
N SER A 118 9.84 23.21 0.48
CA SER A 118 8.42 22.90 0.36
C SER A 118 7.55 24.12 0.05
N SER A 119 7.99 25.33 0.44
CA SER A 119 7.32 26.59 0.10
C SER A 119 7.30 26.90 -1.40
N ASN A 120 8.21 26.30 -2.19
CA ASN A 120 8.29 26.46 -3.64
C ASN A 120 7.57 25.33 -4.41
N MET A 121 7.00 24.35 -3.72
CA MET A 121 6.31 23.24 -4.36
C MET A 121 4.94 23.66 -4.89
N ASN A 122 4.56 23.11 -6.03
CA ASN A 122 3.30 23.35 -6.67
C ASN A 122 2.66 22.05 -7.21
N MET A 123 1.51 22.16 -7.87
CA MET A 123 0.76 20.98 -8.36
C MET A 123 1.56 20.08 -9.31
N THR A 124 2.51 20.61 -10.09
CA THR A 124 3.35 19.77 -10.98
C THR A 124 4.26 18.85 -10.19
N ASP A 125 4.74 19.30 -9.03
CA ASP A 125 5.62 18.52 -8.17
C ASP A 125 4.83 17.39 -7.50
N TRP A 126 3.57 17.66 -7.10
CA TRP A 126 2.66 16.61 -6.60
C TRP A 126 2.41 15.53 -7.66
N PHE A 127 2.20 15.90 -8.91
CA PHE A 127 2.05 14.93 -10.01
C PHE A 127 3.33 14.15 -10.28
N ARG A 128 4.50 14.78 -10.19
CA ARG A 128 5.79 14.09 -10.31
C ARG A 128 5.92 12.99 -9.25
N ILE A 129 5.65 13.32 -7.99
CA ILE A 129 5.66 12.35 -6.87
C ILE A 129 4.68 11.21 -7.13
N ALA A 130 3.43 11.51 -7.48
CA ALA A 130 2.43 10.47 -7.74
C ALA A 130 2.81 9.58 -8.94
N THR A 131 3.40 10.15 -9.99
CA THR A 131 3.83 9.41 -11.20
C THR A 131 5.01 8.48 -10.89
N ASP A 132 5.95 8.92 -10.06
CA ASP A 132 7.06 8.09 -9.62
C ASP A 132 6.59 6.94 -8.73
N ILE A 133 5.62 7.20 -7.84
CA ILE A 133 4.95 6.14 -7.05
C ILE A 133 4.26 5.14 -7.98
N HIS A 134 3.54 5.62 -9.00
CA HIS A 134 2.86 4.75 -9.96
C HIS A 134 3.81 3.86 -10.77
N SER A 135 4.90 4.44 -11.27
CA SER A 135 5.89 3.71 -12.07
C SER A 135 6.61 2.62 -11.27
N ASN A 136 6.69 2.80 -9.95
CA ASN A 136 7.35 1.87 -9.03
C ASN A 136 6.34 1.08 -8.19
N TYR A 137 5.03 1.16 -8.49
CA TYR A 137 4.00 0.65 -7.60
C TYR A 137 4.09 -0.87 -7.40
N GLU A 138 4.47 -1.61 -8.44
CA GLU A 138 4.55 -3.07 -8.41
C GLU A 138 5.81 -3.58 -7.68
N GLN A 139 6.90 -2.81 -7.73
CA GLN A 139 8.22 -3.25 -7.23
C GLN A 139 8.41 -3.08 -5.72
N PHE A 140 7.66 -2.16 -5.10
CA PHE A 140 7.83 -1.80 -3.68
C PHE A 140 6.56 -2.08 -2.87
N ASP A 141 6.73 -2.45 -1.61
CA ASP A 141 5.64 -2.73 -0.67
C ASP A 141 5.06 -1.45 -0.03
N GLY A 142 5.81 -0.35 -0.04
CA GLY A 142 5.40 0.94 0.52
C GLY A 142 6.29 2.10 0.06
N PHE A 143 5.80 3.32 0.29
CA PHE A 143 6.42 4.55 -0.18
C PHE A 143 6.61 5.54 0.96
N ILE A 144 7.74 6.23 0.95
CA ILE A 144 8.04 7.34 1.86
C ILE A 144 8.40 8.55 1.01
N VAL A 145 7.87 9.72 1.38
CA VAL A 145 8.21 10.99 0.75
C VAL A 145 8.87 11.87 1.81
N LEU A 146 10.18 12.10 1.65
CA LEU A 146 10.92 13.05 2.49
C LEU A 146 10.65 14.46 1.96
N HIS A 147 9.98 15.26 2.79
CA HIS A 147 9.38 16.52 2.40
C HIS A 147 9.61 17.61 3.46
N GLY A 148 9.63 18.88 3.04
CA GLY A 148 9.66 20.02 3.95
C GLY A 148 8.37 20.19 4.75
N THR A 149 8.44 20.78 5.94
CA THR A 149 7.32 20.85 6.87
C THR A 149 6.27 21.90 6.49
N ASP A 150 6.65 22.96 5.77
CA ASP A 150 5.79 24.14 5.55
C ASP A 150 4.53 23.84 4.74
N THR A 151 4.64 22.99 3.71
CA THR A 151 3.51 22.62 2.84
C THR A 151 3.19 21.13 2.85
N MET A 152 3.72 20.38 3.83
CA MET A 152 3.54 18.93 3.91
C MET A 152 2.06 18.50 3.92
N ALA A 153 1.21 19.22 4.66
CA ALA A 153 -0.23 18.96 4.70
C ALA A 153 -0.93 19.26 3.36
N TYR A 154 -0.42 20.18 2.53
CA TYR A 154 -0.98 20.33 1.19
C TYR A 154 -0.59 19.16 0.28
N THR A 155 0.66 18.69 0.39
CA THR A 155 1.16 17.57 -0.40
C THR A 155 0.49 16.25 0.00
N ALA A 156 0.33 15.96 1.30
CA ALA A 156 -0.36 14.76 1.76
C ALA A 156 -1.84 14.77 1.32
N SER A 157 -2.54 15.90 1.48
CA SER A 157 -3.90 16.10 0.97
C SER A 157 -3.99 15.86 -0.53
N ALA A 158 -3.07 16.48 -1.30
CA ALA A 158 -3.07 16.36 -2.75
C ALA A 158 -2.83 14.91 -3.18
N LEU A 159 -1.83 14.24 -2.61
CA LEU A 159 -1.53 12.83 -2.92
C LEU A 159 -2.71 11.92 -2.53
N SER A 160 -3.41 12.19 -1.42
CA SER A 160 -4.60 11.41 -1.03
C SER A 160 -5.69 11.42 -2.10
N PHE A 161 -5.90 12.55 -2.77
CA PHE A 161 -6.85 12.64 -3.89
C PHE A 161 -6.28 12.14 -5.23
N ILE A 162 -5.02 12.45 -5.52
CA ILE A 162 -4.35 12.08 -6.77
C ILE A 162 -4.17 10.55 -6.87
N CYS A 163 -3.78 9.89 -5.78
CA CYS A 163 -3.56 8.45 -5.70
C CYS A 163 -4.90 7.73 -5.49
N GLU A 164 -5.56 7.33 -6.57
CA GLU A 164 -6.85 6.64 -6.53
C GLU A 164 -6.66 5.13 -6.36
N ASN A 165 -7.54 4.50 -5.58
CA ASN A 165 -7.51 3.06 -5.29
C ASN A 165 -6.16 2.60 -4.72
N LEU A 166 -5.62 3.38 -3.79
CA LEU A 166 -4.39 3.06 -3.10
C LEU A 166 -4.55 1.76 -2.29
N GLY A 167 -3.60 0.83 -2.43
CA GLY A 167 -3.53 -0.43 -1.69
C GLY A 167 -2.28 -0.58 -0.80
N LYS A 168 -1.38 0.41 -0.80
CA LYS A 168 -0.06 0.39 -0.15
C LYS A 168 0.18 1.71 0.60
N PRO A 169 0.96 1.73 1.69
CA PRO A 169 1.20 2.94 2.45
C PRO A 169 2.03 3.96 1.68
N ILE A 170 1.62 5.23 1.74
CA ILE A 170 2.43 6.38 1.35
C ILE A 170 2.62 7.25 2.59
N ILE A 171 3.85 7.37 3.10
CA ILE A 171 4.14 8.12 4.32
C ILE A 171 4.95 9.37 3.97
N LEU A 172 4.40 10.54 4.24
CA LEU A 172 5.15 11.79 4.22
C LEU A 172 5.82 11.99 5.57
N THR A 173 7.09 12.38 5.54
CA THR A 173 7.84 12.69 6.76
C THR A 173 8.87 13.78 6.48
N GLY A 174 9.29 14.46 7.53
CA GLY A 174 10.30 15.50 7.47
C GLY A 174 10.92 15.73 8.85
N SER A 175 11.56 16.87 9.02
CA SER A 175 12.11 17.25 10.32
C SER A 175 12.24 18.76 10.45
N GLN A 176 12.33 19.22 11.69
CA GLN A 176 12.67 20.60 12.01
C GLN A 176 14.19 20.81 12.03
N ILE A 177 14.94 19.76 12.36
CA ILE A 177 16.40 19.78 12.41
C ILE A 177 16.95 18.74 11.42
N PRO A 178 18.00 19.04 10.63
CA PRO A 178 18.57 18.06 9.71
C PRO A 178 18.97 16.75 10.40
N ILE A 179 18.82 15.63 9.71
CA ILE A 179 18.98 14.28 10.28
C ILE A 179 20.39 14.01 10.83
N PHE A 180 21.39 14.74 10.34
CA PHE A 180 22.80 14.57 10.71
C PHE A 180 23.23 15.38 11.93
N GLU A 181 22.41 16.33 12.38
CA GLU A 181 22.68 17.04 13.63
C GLU A 181 22.60 16.11 14.84
N ILE A 182 23.37 16.41 15.89
CA ILE A 182 23.52 15.54 17.07
C ILE A 182 22.16 15.26 17.72
N ARG A 183 21.30 16.28 17.80
CA ARG A 183 19.91 16.17 18.27
C ARG A 183 19.01 16.53 17.11
N SER A 184 18.41 15.51 16.50
CA SER A 184 17.51 15.67 15.36
C SER A 184 16.27 14.81 15.55
N ASP A 185 15.10 15.42 15.36
CA ASP A 185 13.82 14.75 15.22
C ASP A 185 13.73 13.96 13.91
N GLY A 186 14.54 14.30 12.91
CA GLY A 186 14.56 13.62 11.60
C GLY A 186 14.97 12.16 11.67
N ARG A 187 15.80 11.76 12.63
CA ARG A 187 16.20 10.35 12.80
C ARG A 187 15.00 9.51 13.22
N ASP A 188 14.30 9.93 14.26
CA ASP A 188 13.16 9.21 14.80
C ASP A 188 11.98 9.20 13.81
N ASN A 189 11.72 10.34 13.15
CA ASN A 189 10.66 10.46 12.15
C ASN A 189 10.90 9.54 10.95
N PHE A 190 12.13 9.54 10.39
CA PHE A 190 12.46 8.70 9.24
C PHE A 190 12.49 7.21 9.60
N LEU A 191 13.10 6.86 10.73
CA LEU A 191 13.15 5.48 11.23
C LEU A 191 11.75 4.92 11.47
N SER A 192 10.88 5.68 12.14
CA SER A 192 9.49 5.29 12.35
C SER A 192 8.77 5.08 11.02
N SER A 193 8.93 5.99 10.06
CA SER A 193 8.30 5.89 8.74
C SER A 193 8.71 4.60 8.00
N LEU A 194 9.99 4.24 8.03
CA LEU A 194 10.48 2.99 7.44
C LEU A 194 9.86 1.75 8.11
N ILE A 195 9.84 1.73 9.44
CA ILE A 195 9.23 0.63 10.21
C ILE A 195 7.75 0.49 9.86
N PHE A 196 7.02 1.60 9.82
CA PHE A 196 5.60 1.59 9.50
C PHE A 196 5.33 1.10 8.08
N ALA A 197 6.02 1.65 7.08
CA ALA A 197 5.84 1.26 5.68
C ALA A 197 6.24 -0.21 5.43
N GLY A 198 7.25 -0.74 6.14
CA GLY A 198 7.72 -2.12 5.97
C GLY A 198 6.89 -3.18 6.68
N HIS A 199 6.29 -2.84 7.83
CA HIS A 199 5.57 -3.81 8.65
C HIS A 199 4.05 -3.79 8.44
N TYR A 200 3.46 -2.65 8.09
CA TYR A 200 2.01 -2.49 8.02
C TYR A 200 1.54 -2.13 6.60
N CYS A 201 0.53 -2.85 6.12
CA CYS A 201 -0.14 -2.55 4.85
C CYS A 201 -1.35 -1.63 5.12
N ILE A 202 -1.08 -0.34 5.35
CA ILE A 202 -2.12 0.70 5.54
C ILE A 202 -2.30 1.43 4.20
N PRO A 203 -3.44 1.27 3.51
CA PRO A 203 -3.65 1.79 2.15
C PRO A 203 -4.02 3.29 2.13
N GLU A 204 -3.25 4.13 2.83
CA GLU A 204 -3.51 5.56 2.95
C GLU A 204 -2.25 6.41 2.74
N VAL A 205 -2.49 7.69 2.41
CA VAL A 205 -1.48 8.73 2.49
C VAL A 205 -1.48 9.26 3.92
N MET A 206 -0.35 9.13 4.59
CA MET A 206 -0.19 9.41 6.01
C MET A 206 0.96 10.40 6.24
N VAL A 207 0.94 11.10 7.37
CA VAL A 207 2.05 11.95 7.82
C VAL A 207 2.65 11.36 9.08
N SER A 208 3.97 11.16 9.12
CA SER A 208 4.69 10.64 10.29
C SER A 208 5.53 11.73 10.95
N PHE A 209 5.25 12.05 12.22
CA PHE A 209 5.98 13.04 13.03
C PHE A 209 5.89 12.71 14.52
N ASP A 210 6.97 12.95 15.28
CA ASP A 210 7.01 12.78 16.75
C ASP A 210 6.56 11.36 17.18
N ASN A 211 7.04 10.36 16.44
CA ASN A 211 6.66 8.96 16.62
C ASN A 211 5.14 8.70 16.60
N LYS A 212 4.40 9.52 15.84
CA LYS A 212 2.96 9.34 15.59
C LYS A 212 2.74 9.35 14.09
N ILE A 213 1.82 8.49 13.65
CA ILE A 213 1.22 8.60 12.34
C ILE A 213 -0.07 9.40 12.49
N LEU A 214 -0.21 10.43 11.65
CA LEU A 214 -1.35 11.33 11.60
C LEU A 214 -2.05 11.13 10.25
N GLU A 215 -3.36 10.86 10.32
CA GLU A 215 -4.29 11.18 9.23
C GLU A 215 -4.51 12.71 9.26
N GLU A 216 -4.66 13.34 8.10
CA GLU A 216 -4.78 14.81 8.01
C GLU A 216 -6.01 15.38 8.73
N THR A 217 -7.08 14.59 8.87
CA THR A 217 -8.19 14.96 9.74
C THR A 217 -7.78 14.79 11.20
N GLU A 218 -7.45 15.92 11.84
CA GLU A 218 -7.03 16.03 13.24
C GLU A 218 -8.02 15.41 14.28
N HIS A 219 -9.22 15.01 13.83
CA HIS A 219 -10.29 14.39 14.63
C HIS A 219 -10.26 12.85 14.68
N ARG A 220 -9.30 12.19 14.01
CA ARG A 220 -8.92 10.78 14.24
C ARG A 220 -7.55 10.67 14.92
N LYS A 221 -7.28 11.54 15.89
CA LYS A 221 -6.15 11.40 16.81
C LYS A 221 -6.33 10.19 17.73
N LYS A 222 -6.09 8.97 17.24
CA LYS A 222 -5.76 7.80 18.08
C LYS A 222 -4.83 6.82 17.36
N ILE A 223 -3.63 7.27 17.02
CA ILE A 223 -2.47 6.38 17.07
C ILE A 223 -1.68 6.79 18.31
N LEU A 224 -1.74 5.93 19.33
CA LEU A 224 -1.09 6.09 20.63
C LEU A 224 0.44 6.17 20.43
N PRO A 225 1.17 6.84 21.35
CA PRO A 225 2.61 7.05 21.20
C PRO A 225 3.34 5.71 21.06
N VAL A 226 4.37 5.70 20.20
CA VAL A 226 5.34 4.60 20.13
C VAL A 226 6.11 4.54 21.45
N LEU A 227 5.56 3.82 22.41
CA LEU A 227 6.37 3.17 23.42
C LEU A 227 6.97 1.94 22.77
N MET A 228 8.28 1.79 22.94
CA MET A 228 9.29 0.92 22.32
C MET A 228 8.92 -0.57 22.06
N HIS A 229 7.70 -1.03 22.34
CA HIS A 229 7.28 -2.43 22.26
C HIS A 229 5.96 -2.69 21.51
N PHE A 230 5.01 -1.75 21.37
CA PHE A 230 3.72 -2.03 20.70
C PHE A 230 3.19 -0.82 19.92
N VAL A 231 2.99 -0.98 18.60
CA VAL A 231 2.20 -0.06 17.79
C VAL A 231 0.76 -0.52 17.86
N THR A 232 -0.15 0.36 18.30
CA THR A 232 -1.59 0.09 18.26
C THR A 232 -2.17 0.81 17.05
N VAL A 233 -2.70 0.05 16.09
CA VAL A 233 -3.36 0.59 14.89
C VAL A 233 -4.87 0.47 15.08
N ASP A 234 -5.58 1.59 14.93
CA ASP A 234 -7.05 1.59 14.90
C ASP A 234 -7.52 1.22 13.48
N TRP A 235 -7.69 -0.08 13.25
CA TRP A 235 -8.03 -0.59 11.92
C TRP A 235 -9.43 -0.21 11.45
N ASP A 236 -10.32 0.19 12.36
CA ASP A 236 -11.69 0.61 12.07
C ASP A 236 -11.75 2.07 11.59
N ALA A 237 -10.73 2.86 11.95
CA ALA A 237 -10.58 4.20 11.42
C ALA A 237 -10.16 4.15 9.94
N ILE A 238 -9.23 3.28 9.56
CA ILE A 238 -8.61 3.30 8.21
C ILE A 238 -9.66 3.30 7.08
N TYR A 239 -9.63 4.34 6.26
CA TYR A 239 -10.38 4.45 5.02
C TYR A 239 -9.86 3.45 3.99
N ARG A 240 -10.79 2.75 3.34
CA ARG A 240 -10.45 1.80 2.27
C ARG A 240 -11.38 1.99 1.10
N SER A 241 -10.80 2.04 -0.10
CA SER A 241 -11.57 2.10 -1.33
C SER A 241 -12.36 0.80 -1.50
N GLY A 242 -13.64 0.91 -1.81
CA GLY A 242 -14.48 -0.21 -2.24
C GLY A 242 -14.48 -0.42 -3.77
N SER A 243 -13.53 0.19 -4.47
CA SER A 243 -13.43 0.06 -5.93
C SER A 243 -12.78 -1.27 -6.32
N LEU A 244 -13.23 -1.85 -7.43
CA LEU A 244 -12.60 -3.01 -8.06
C LEU A 244 -11.56 -2.60 -9.13
N GLU A 245 -11.15 -1.34 -9.13
CA GLU A 245 -10.15 -0.83 -10.05
C GLU A 245 -8.76 -0.87 -9.42
N LYS A 246 -7.75 -1.13 -10.26
CA LYS A 246 -6.33 -1.02 -9.88
C LYS A 246 -5.96 0.40 -9.43
N PHE A 247 -4.86 0.48 -8.70
CA PHE A 247 -4.21 1.74 -8.36
C PHE A 247 -3.99 2.61 -9.61
N SER A 248 -4.40 3.88 -9.53
CA SER A 248 -4.23 4.83 -10.62
C SER A 248 -3.94 6.23 -10.09
N VAL A 249 -3.38 7.06 -10.96
CA VAL A 249 -3.03 8.44 -10.65
C VAL A 249 -3.96 9.37 -11.43
N ALA A 250 -4.61 10.28 -10.73
CA ALA A 250 -5.42 11.31 -11.35
C ALA A 250 -4.55 12.16 -12.30
N THR A 251 -5.09 12.47 -13.47
CA THR A 251 -4.33 13.14 -14.54
C THR A 251 -4.43 14.66 -14.49
N THR A 252 -5.41 15.21 -13.76
CA THR A 252 -5.75 16.64 -13.84
C THR A 252 -6.31 17.17 -12.53
N LEU A 253 -5.80 18.33 -12.12
CA LEU A 253 -6.26 19.11 -10.98
C LEU A 253 -6.59 20.52 -11.48
N CYS A 254 -7.69 21.10 -10.98
CA CYS A 254 -8.05 22.47 -11.33
C CYS A 254 -7.19 23.47 -10.56
N ARG A 255 -6.50 24.36 -11.29
CA ARG A 255 -5.66 25.44 -10.72
C ARG A 255 -6.46 26.65 -10.25
N ASN A 256 -7.69 26.83 -10.77
CA ASN A 256 -8.53 27.98 -10.51
C ASN A 256 -9.35 27.79 -9.22
N VAL A 257 -8.64 27.51 -8.13
CA VAL A 257 -9.20 27.36 -6.79
C VAL A 257 -8.49 28.28 -5.81
N GLY A 258 -9.18 28.68 -4.74
CA GLY A 258 -8.57 29.54 -3.72
C GLY A 258 -9.18 29.36 -2.33
N VAL A 259 -8.46 29.81 -1.31
CA VAL A 259 -8.93 29.86 0.08
C VAL A 259 -9.22 31.31 0.45
N LEU A 260 -10.44 31.59 0.90
CA LEU A 260 -10.85 32.90 1.38
C LEU A 260 -11.15 32.83 2.88
N ARG A 261 -10.31 33.47 3.69
CA ARG A 261 -10.53 33.58 5.13
C ARG A 261 -11.37 34.81 5.46
N LEU A 262 -12.54 34.60 6.07
CA LEU A 262 -13.34 35.73 6.56
C LEU A 262 -12.69 36.38 7.78
N PHE A 263 -12.74 37.70 7.84
CA PHE A 263 -12.37 38.47 9.02
C PHE A 263 -13.35 39.63 9.23
N PRO A 264 -13.54 40.11 10.47
CA PRO A 264 -14.43 41.23 10.73
C PRO A 264 -14.02 42.46 9.90
N GLY A 265 -14.94 42.96 9.07
CA GLY A 265 -14.68 44.11 8.20
C GLY A 265 -14.35 43.80 6.74
N ILE A 266 -14.28 42.52 6.34
CA ILE A 266 -14.17 42.17 4.92
C ILE A 266 -15.32 42.78 4.10
N THR A 267 -15.00 43.36 2.95
CA THR A 267 -15.98 44.06 2.11
C THR A 267 -16.56 43.14 1.03
N ALA A 268 -17.82 43.38 0.63
CA ALA A 268 -18.44 42.65 -0.47
C ALA A 268 -17.69 42.86 -1.80
N GLN A 269 -17.03 44.00 -1.99
CA GLN A 269 -16.22 44.25 -3.18
C GLN A 269 -14.98 43.34 -3.22
N THR A 270 -14.31 43.15 -2.08
CA THR A 270 -13.17 42.20 -1.97
C THR A 270 -13.63 40.78 -2.28
N VAL A 271 -14.78 40.35 -1.74
CA VAL A 271 -15.35 39.03 -2.02
C VAL A 271 -15.66 38.84 -3.51
N ARG A 272 -16.31 39.82 -4.15
CA ARG A 272 -16.61 39.76 -5.59
C ARG A 272 -15.34 39.72 -6.44
N ALA A 273 -14.34 40.52 -6.11
CA ALA A 273 -13.06 40.50 -6.82
C ALA A 273 -12.37 39.14 -6.70
N PHE A 274 -12.36 38.55 -5.49
CA PHE A 274 -11.78 37.23 -5.25
C PHE A 274 -12.49 36.10 -6.02
N MET A 275 -13.82 36.20 -6.16
CA MET A 275 -14.65 35.18 -6.85
C MET A 275 -14.84 35.46 -8.34
N SER A 276 -14.15 36.45 -8.90
CA SER A 276 -14.26 36.79 -10.32
C SER A 276 -13.58 35.74 -11.21
N THR A 277 -13.98 35.67 -12.48
CA THR A 277 -13.34 34.80 -13.48
C THR A 277 -11.84 35.09 -13.55
N PRO A 278 -10.96 34.06 -13.58
CA PRO A 278 -11.22 32.66 -13.94
C PRO A 278 -11.51 31.71 -12.76
N MET A 279 -11.78 32.19 -11.55
CA MET A 279 -12.02 31.36 -10.36
C MET A 279 -13.18 30.37 -10.57
N GLN A 280 -12.98 29.10 -10.23
CA GLN A 280 -13.98 28.03 -10.36
C GLN A 280 -14.40 27.44 -9.01
N GLY A 281 -13.56 27.51 -7.98
CA GLY A 281 -13.86 27.01 -6.66
C GLY A 281 -13.24 27.83 -5.54
N VAL A 282 -13.98 28.03 -4.44
CA VAL A 282 -13.46 28.73 -3.27
C VAL A 282 -13.75 27.96 -1.99
N VAL A 283 -12.71 27.74 -1.19
CA VAL A 283 -12.83 27.31 0.20
C VAL A 283 -12.99 28.54 1.08
N LEU A 284 -14.16 28.70 1.68
CA LEU A 284 -14.51 29.80 2.56
C LEU A 284 -14.27 29.40 4.01
N GLN A 285 -13.33 30.04 4.70
CA GLN A 285 -13.11 29.81 6.13
C GLN A 285 -13.94 30.79 6.95
N THR A 286 -14.91 30.25 7.71
CA THR A 286 -15.90 31.01 8.48
C THR A 286 -15.72 30.81 9.99
N TYR A 287 -16.49 31.55 10.80
CA TYR A 287 -16.28 31.59 12.24
C TYR A 287 -16.98 30.43 12.97
N GLY A 288 -16.37 29.91 14.03
CA GLY A 288 -17.01 28.95 14.94
C GLY A 288 -17.50 27.70 14.22
N VAL A 289 -18.79 27.41 14.30
CA VAL A 289 -19.42 26.22 13.68
C VAL A 289 -19.82 26.42 12.21
N GLY A 290 -19.18 27.34 11.50
CA GLY A 290 -19.48 27.59 10.08
C GLY A 290 -20.24 28.89 9.80
N ASN A 291 -20.15 29.89 10.68
CA ASN A 291 -21.02 31.07 10.66
C ASN A 291 -20.43 32.23 9.85
N ALA A 292 -21.28 32.87 9.03
CA ALA A 292 -21.00 34.15 8.41
C ALA A 292 -22.00 35.25 8.86
N PRO A 293 -21.67 36.54 8.69
CA PRO A 293 -22.55 37.64 9.08
C PRO A 293 -23.89 37.61 8.31
N SER A 294 -24.99 37.23 8.97
CA SER A 294 -26.34 37.20 8.38
C SER A 294 -26.96 38.58 8.23
N ASN A 295 -26.52 39.56 9.02
CA ASN A 295 -26.96 40.96 8.96
C ASN A 295 -26.32 41.76 7.82
N ARG A 296 -25.55 41.11 6.93
CA ARG A 296 -24.85 41.73 5.79
C ARG A 296 -25.37 41.16 4.47
N PRO A 297 -26.52 41.64 3.97
CA PRO A 297 -27.13 41.11 2.74
C PRO A 297 -26.24 41.34 1.51
N ASP A 298 -25.39 42.36 1.55
CA ASP A 298 -24.41 42.65 0.49
C ASP A 298 -23.35 41.54 0.34
N LEU A 299 -22.93 40.91 1.45
CA LEU A 299 -21.99 39.78 1.44
C LEU A 299 -22.68 38.51 0.95
N LEU A 300 -23.88 38.20 1.48
CA LEU A 300 -24.66 37.05 1.05
C LEU A 300 -25.00 37.11 -0.45
N LEU A 301 -25.31 38.31 -0.96
CA LEU A 301 -25.56 38.52 -2.38
C LEU A 301 -24.30 38.23 -3.21
N ALA A 302 -23.11 38.66 -2.77
CA ALA A 302 -21.86 38.36 -3.48
C ALA A 302 -21.59 36.84 -3.58
N PHE A 303 -21.87 36.07 -2.52
CA PHE A 303 -21.76 34.61 -2.58
C PHE A 303 -22.79 33.96 -3.51
N LYS A 304 -24.03 34.48 -3.50
CA LYS A 304 -25.09 34.03 -4.40
C LYS A 304 -24.76 34.30 -5.86
N GLU A 305 -24.25 35.50 -6.16
CA GLU A 305 -23.77 35.89 -7.49
C GLU A 305 -22.67 34.94 -7.98
N ALA A 306 -21.66 34.66 -7.15
CA ALA A 306 -20.59 33.72 -7.47
C ALA A 306 -21.11 32.30 -7.72
N THR A 307 -22.03 31.82 -6.88
CA THR A 307 -22.63 30.49 -7.05
C THR A 307 -23.45 30.40 -8.34
N ASN A 308 -24.19 31.46 -8.70
CA ASN A 308 -24.94 31.54 -9.95
C ASN A 308 -24.02 31.59 -11.18
N MET A 309 -22.81 32.16 -11.06
CA MET A 309 -21.77 32.09 -12.10
C MET A 309 -21.11 30.71 -12.21
N GLY A 310 -21.49 29.75 -11.36
CA GLY A 310 -20.98 28.39 -11.38
C GLY A 310 -19.76 28.15 -10.47
N VAL A 311 -19.36 29.13 -9.64
CA VAL A 311 -18.29 28.93 -8.65
C VAL A 311 -18.78 27.99 -7.55
N ILE A 312 -18.03 26.92 -7.27
CA ILE A 312 -18.34 26.02 -6.16
C ILE A 312 -17.70 26.59 -4.88
N ILE A 313 -18.52 26.98 -3.91
CA ILE A 313 -18.06 27.52 -2.63
C ILE A 313 -18.26 26.47 -1.54
N VAL A 314 -17.20 26.18 -0.79
CA VAL A 314 -17.20 25.21 0.32
C VAL A 314 -16.90 25.93 1.62
N ASN A 315 -17.80 25.81 2.60
CA ASN A 315 -17.66 26.40 3.92
C ASN A 315 -16.91 25.46 4.86
N ILE A 316 -15.80 25.92 5.42
CA ILE A 316 -15.07 25.25 6.51
C ILE A 316 -14.90 26.21 7.70
N THR A 317 -14.62 25.66 8.87
CA THR A 317 -14.36 26.46 10.06
C THR A 317 -12.92 27.00 10.11
N GLN A 318 -12.73 28.17 10.73
CA GLN A 318 -11.42 28.68 11.12
C GLN A 318 -10.90 28.05 12.41
N CYS A 319 -11.74 27.37 13.19
CA CYS A 319 -11.34 26.70 14.41
C CYS A 319 -10.45 25.51 14.07
N THR A 320 -9.39 25.31 14.87
CA THR A 320 -8.52 24.13 14.74
C THR A 320 -9.29 22.83 14.99
N LYS A 321 -10.27 22.89 15.90
CA LYS A 321 -11.23 21.82 16.15
C LYS A 321 -12.65 22.34 16.01
N GLY A 322 -13.46 21.67 15.19
CA GLY A 322 -14.84 22.06 14.94
C GLY A 322 -15.42 21.34 13.73
N PHE A 323 -16.74 21.43 13.61
CA PHE A 323 -17.52 20.93 12.49
C PHE A 323 -18.43 22.06 11.99
N VAL A 324 -18.62 22.15 10.68
CA VAL A 324 -19.57 23.09 10.07
C VAL A 324 -20.98 22.55 10.21
N ASP A 325 -21.77 23.15 11.08
CA ASP A 325 -23.16 22.80 11.33
C ASP A 325 -24.10 23.84 10.69
N THR A 326 -25.09 23.35 9.94
CA THR A 326 -26.10 24.18 9.28
C THR A 326 -27.32 24.47 10.15
N SER A 327 -27.34 23.95 11.40
CA SER A 327 -28.45 24.11 12.35
C SER A 327 -28.62 25.55 12.87
N TYR A 328 -27.61 26.41 12.74
CA TYR A 328 -27.66 27.82 13.15
C TYR A 328 -28.15 28.73 12.01
N GLU A 329 -28.87 29.80 12.34
CA GLU A 329 -29.42 30.77 11.36
C GLU A 329 -28.35 31.34 10.41
N THR A 330 -27.16 31.64 10.93
CA THR A 330 -26.00 32.15 10.18
C THR A 330 -25.35 31.10 9.28
N GLY A 331 -25.41 29.82 9.64
CA GLY A 331 -24.98 28.69 8.80
C GLY A 331 -26.01 28.37 7.71
N LYS A 332 -27.30 28.42 8.05
CA LYS A 332 -28.41 28.28 7.10
C LYS A 332 -28.39 29.37 6.03
N ALA A 333 -28.10 30.62 6.40
CA ALA A 333 -27.98 31.72 5.45
C ALA A 333 -26.93 31.47 4.35
N LEU A 334 -25.82 30.79 4.67
CA LEU A 334 -24.82 30.37 3.67
C LEU A 334 -25.33 29.23 2.79
N SER A 335 -26.04 28.26 3.37
CA SER A 335 -26.65 27.16 2.62
C SER A 335 -27.71 27.67 1.63
N ASP A 336 -28.54 28.63 2.05
CA ASP A 336 -29.61 29.24 1.24
C ASP A 336 -29.06 30.00 0.02
N VAL A 337 -27.83 30.51 0.08
CA VAL A 337 -27.14 31.15 -1.07
C VAL A 337 -26.32 30.17 -1.91
N GLY A 338 -26.39 28.88 -1.60
CA GLY A 338 -25.77 27.79 -2.37
C GLY A 338 -24.33 27.48 -1.99
N VAL A 339 -23.87 27.84 -0.79
CA VAL A 339 -22.59 27.39 -0.25
C VAL A 339 -22.71 25.97 0.33
N ILE A 340 -21.74 25.11 0.04
CA ILE A 340 -21.70 23.71 0.49
C ILE A 340 -21.03 23.62 1.86
N GLY A 341 -21.61 22.86 2.80
CA GLY A 341 -20.96 22.57 4.08
C GLY A 341 -19.79 21.59 3.90
N GLY A 342 -18.60 21.96 4.41
CA GLY A 342 -17.39 21.15 4.35
C GLY A 342 -17.16 20.21 5.54
N GLY A 343 -18.10 20.15 6.49
CA GLY A 343 -18.00 19.28 7.67
C GLY A 343 -16.80 19.64 8.56
N ASP A 344 -15.97 18.66 8.88
CA ASP A 344 -14.72 18.78 9.67
C ASP A 344 -13.44 18.74 8.82
N MET A 345 -13.53 18.97 7.49
CA MET A 345 -12.35 19.04 6.63
C MET A 345 -11.38 20.14 7.06
N THR A 346 -10.09 19.84 6.94
CA THR A 346 -9.03 20.85 7.02
C THR A 346 -9.05 21.77 5.79
N PRO A 347 -8.45 22.96 5.87
CA PRO A 347 -8.30 23.85 4.72
C PRO A 347 -7.56 23.20 3.54
N GLU A 348 -6.51 22.44 3.82
CA GLU A 348 -5.68 21.74 2.86
C GLU A 348 -6.48 20.64 2.13
N ALA A 349 -7.20 19.81 2.89
CA ALA A 349 -8.04 18.75 2.34
C ALA A 349 -9.22 19.32 1.54
N ALA A 350 -9.86 20.38 2.03
CA ALA A 350 -10.95 21.04 1.31
C ALA A 350 -10.49 21.66 -0.02
N LEU A 351 -9.31 22.30 -0.04
CA LEU A 351 -8.77 22.94 -1.24
C LEU A 351 -8.38 21.90 -2.30
N THR A 352 -7.68 20.85 -1.89
CA THR A 352 -7.23 19.78 -2.77
C THR A 352 -8.41 18.96 -3.29
N LYS A 353 -9.38 18.63 -2.44
CA LYS A 353 -10.64 17.98 -2.86
C LYS A 353 -11.39 18.81 -3.89
N LEU A 354 -11.49 20.12 -3.66
CA LEU A 354 -12.14 21.04 -4.59
C LEU A 354 -11.40 21.09 -5.93
N SER A 355 -10.06 21.19 -5.89
CA SER A 355 -9.21 21.14 -7.09
C SER A 355 -9.38 19.83 -7.87
N TYR A 356 -9.42 18.70 -7.16
CA TYR A 356 -9.60 17.36 -7.71
C TYR A 356 -10.96 17.18 -8.39
N ILE A 357 -12.05 17.53 -7.69
CA ILE A 357 -13.41 17.39 -8.23
C ILE A 357 -13.62 18.31 -9.43
N LEU A 358 -13.11 19.54 -9.37
CA LEU A 358 -13.21 20.48 -10.49
C LEU A 358 -12.40 20.00 -11.71
N GLY A 359 -11.26 19.33 -11.49
CA GLY A 359 -10.42 18.74 -12.53
C GLY A 359 -11.04 17.54 -13.25
N LYS A 360 -12.09 16.90 -12.70
CA LYS A 360 -12.81 15.81 -13.38
C LYS A 360 -13.75 16.36 -14.45
N GLU A 361 -13.33 16.32 -15.70
CA GLU A 361 -14.11 16.82 -16.86
C GLU A 361 -15.38 16.00 -17.13
N THR A 362 -15.38 14.72 -16.78
CA THR A 362 -16.54 13.82 -16.96
C THR A 362 -17.71 14.13 -16.01
N TYR A 363 -17.50 14.98 -15.00
CA TYR A 363 -18.52 15.28 -14.00
C TYR A 363 -19.33 16.52 -14.39
N THR A 364 -20.67 16.37 -14.34
CA THR A 364 -21.58 17.52 -14.43
C THR A 364 -21.40 18.44 -13.21
N HIS A 365 -21.79 19.71 -13.33
CA HIS A 365 -21.68 20.67 -12.23
C HIS A 365 -22.42 20.18 -10.97
N GLU A 366 -23.61 19.61 -11.13
CA GLU A 366 -24.38 19.02 -10.04
C GLU A 366 -23.65 17.84 -9.40
N LYS A 367 -23.09 16.92 -10.20
CA LYS A 367 -22.29 15.80 -9.70
C LYS A 367 -21.07 16.30 -8.91
N LYS A 368 -20.39 17.36 -9.39
CA LYS A 368 -19.27 17.98 -8.67
C LYS A 368 -19.70 18.49 -7.29
N ARG A 369 -20.84 19.17 -7.21
CA ARG A 369 -21.41 19.64 -5.93
C ARG A 369 -21.74 18.46 -4.99
N THR A 370 -22.36 17.39 -5.50
CA THR A 370 -22.66 16.19 -4.71
C THR A 370 -21.40 15.52 -4.18
N MET A 371 -20.37 15.37 -5.01
CA MET A 371 -19.10 14.75 -4.60
C MET A 371 -18.37 15.59 -3.54
N MET A 372 -18.52 16.92 -3.58
CA MET A 372 -17.91 17.80 -2.58
C MET A 372 -18.46 17.56 -1.17
N SER A 373 -19.73 17.13 -1.06
CA SER A 373 -20.40 16.82 0.21
C SER A 373 -20.20 15.38 0.70
N ARG A 374 -19.55 14.50 -0.08
CA ARG A 374 -19.32 13.09 0.27
C ARG A 374 -17.89 12.87 0.75
N ASN A 375 -17.69 11.96 1.70
CA ASN A 375 -16.36 11.48 2.04
C ASN A 375 -15.80 10.64 0.88
N LEU A 376 -14.62 11.03 0.37
CA LEU A 376 -13.97 10.35 -0.75
C LEU A 376 -12.67 9.63 -0.36
N ARG A 377 -12.02 10.05 0.73
CA ARG A 377 -10.67 9.60 1.14
C ARG A 377 -10.47 9.53 2.65
N GLY A 378 -11.54 9.59 3.43
CA GLY A 378 -11.48 9.70 4.89
C GLY A 378 -11.44 11.14 5.39
N GLU A 379 -11.44 12.14 4.50
CA GLU A 379 -11.17 13.55 4.82
C GLU A 379 -12.29 14.27 5.56
N MET A 380 -13.50 13.69 5.58
CA MET A 380 -14.66 14.30 6.22
C MET A 380 -15.54 13.27 6.89
N LYS A 381 -16.09 13.61 8.05
CA LYS A 381 -17.21 12.90 8.62
C LYS A 381 -18.46 13.35 7.90
N VAL A 382 -19.06 12.46 7.13
CA VAL A 382 -20.47 12.63 6.79
C VAL A 382 -21.19 12.41 8.11
N VAL A 383 -21.99 13.39 8.55
CA VAL A 383 -23.04 13.14 9.56
C VAL A 383 -24.00 12.18 8.87
N ALA A 384 -23.65 10.89 8.87
CA ALA A 384 -24.66 9.87 8.81
C ALA A 384 -25.59 10.26 9.95
N LYS A 385 -26.88 10.45 9.66
CA LYS A 385 -27.88 10.12 10.66
C LYS A 385 -27.42 8.78 11.18
N GLU A 386 -26.94 8.78 12.42
CA GLU A 386 -26.57 7.56 13.09
C GLU A 386 -27.83 6.71 13.11
N ASP A 387 -28.02 5.91 12.06
CA ASP A 387 -28.54 4.57 12.22
C ASP A 387 -27.43 3.84 12.98
N MET A 388 -27.23 4.25 14.24
CA MET A 388 -26.82 3.36 15.30
C MET A 388 -27.91 2.30 15.28
N SER A 389 -27.69 1.29 14.45
CA SER A 389 -28.37 0.03 14.58
C SER A 389 -28.04 -0.44 15.99
N ILE A 390 -28.97 -0.22 16.91
CA ILE A 390 -28.96 -0.74 18.29
C ILE A 390 -29.08 -2.29 18.27
N MET A 391 -29.10 -2.91 17.10
CA MET A 391 -29.20 -4.34 16.90
C MET A 391 -27.83 -4.90 16.51
N ASP A 392 -27.11 -5.39 17.52
CA ASP A 392 -26.25 -6.59 17.51
C ASP A 392 -25.08 -6.46 18.50
N PHE A 393 -25.42 -6.48 19.80
CA PHE A 393 -24.46 -6.62 20.90
C PHE A 393 -24.37 -8.06 21.44
N GLU A 394 -25.04 -9.07 20.87
CA GLU A 394 -25.31 -10.31 21.60
C GLU A 394 -24.13 -11.30 21.74
N LEU A 395 -23.33 -11.54 20.69
CA LEU A 395 -22.32 -12.60 20.74
C LEU A 395 -21.09 -12.22 21.58
N ILE A 396 -20.45 -11.08 21.28
CA ILE A 396 -19.22 -10.67 21.97
C ILE A 396 -19.51 -10.20 23.38
N GLU A 397 -20.63 -9.50 23.62
CA GLU A 397 -21.02 -9.14 24.98
C GLU A 397 -21.42 -10.38 25.78
N GLY A 398 -22.07 -11.38 25.15
CA GLY A 398 -22.36 -12.67 25.76
C GLY A 398 -21.09 -13.42 26.18
N VAL A 399 -20.09 -13.47 25.29
CA VAL A 399 -18.79 -14.10 25.59
C VAL A 399 -18.03 -13.29 26.64
N ALA A 400 -18.00 -11.96 26.54
CA ALA A 400 -17.34 -11.09 27.51
C ALA A 400 -17.98 -11.19 28.91
N LYS A 401 -19.32 -11.24 28.99
CA LYS A 401 -20.07 -11.47 30.24
C LYS A 401 -19.77 -12.85 30.82
N THR A 402 -19.70 -13.88 29.98
CA THR A 402 -19.38 -15.25 30.41
C THR A 402 -17.94 -15.37 30.92
N LEU A 403 -17.01 -14.65 30.29
CA LEU A 403 -15.60 -14.58 30.68
C LEU A 403 -15.35 -13.56 31.81
N CYS A 404 -16.41 -12.92 32.34
CA CYS A 404 -16.32 -11.89 33.39
C CYS A 404 -15.36 -10.73 33.05
N LEU A 405 -15.24 -10.38 31.77
CA LEU A 405 -14.38 -9.28 31.34
C LEU A 405 -14.97 -7.96 31.81
N SER A 406 -14.15 -7.14 32.46
CA SER A 406 -14.61 -5.90 33.12
C SER A 406 -13.94 -4.65 32.54
N SER A 407 -12.88 -4.80 31.74
CA SER A 407 -12.20 -3.68 31.09
C SER A 407 -12.50 -3.58 29.59
N LYS A 408 -12.46 -2.35 29.06
CA LYS A 408 -12.61 -2.10 27.61
C LYS A 408 -11.49 -2.73 26.79
N GLU A 409 -10.27 -2.79 27.32
CA GLU A 409 -9.11 -3.37 26.64
C GLU A 409 -9.23 -4.88 26.47
N GLU A 410 -9.76 -5.59 27.47
CA GLU A 410 -10.03 -7.03 27.37
C GLU A 410 -11.07 -7.34 26.30
N VAL A 411 -12.11 -6.51 26.19
CA VAL A 411 -13.13 -6.65 25.14
C VAL A 411 -12.51 -6.40 23.74
N VAL A 412 -11.61 -5.44 23.60
CA VAL A 412 -10.89 -5.21 22.33
C VAL A 412 -10.01 -6.41 21.97
N LYS A 413 -9.22 -6.94 22.90
CA LYS A 413 -8.41 -8.15 22.66
C LYS A 413 -9.27 -9.36 22.30
N LEU A 414 -10.45 -9.51 22.92
CA LEU A 414 -11.39 -10.56 22.58
C LEU A 414 -11.93 -10.39 21.15
N LYS A 415 -12.27 -9.16 20.76
CA LYS A 415 -12.69 -8.82 19.39
C LYS A 415 -11.58 -9.17 18.39
N ASP A 416 -10.35 -8.76 18.65
CA ASP A 416 -9.18 -9.02 17.82
C ASP A 416 -8.90 -10.52 17.66
N ALA A 417 -9.20 -11.32 18.69
CA ALA A 417 -9.02 -12.77 18.64
C ALA A 417 -10.16 -13.50 17.91
N LEU A 418 -11.41 -13.04 18.04
CA LEU A 418 -12.59 -13.75 17.52
C LEU A 418 -12.96 -13.35 16.09
N TYR A 419 -12.99 -12.05 15.78
CA TYR A 419 -13.47 -11.57 14.48
C TYR A 419 -12.72 -12.14 13.30
N PRO A 420 -11.36 -12.16 13.27
CA PRO A 420 -10.64 -12.67 12.12
C PRO A 420 -10.95 -14.15 11.84
N ASN A 421 -11.08 -14.95 12.91
CA ASN A 421 -11.39 -16.38 12.80
C ASN A 421 -12.83 -16.64 12.32
N LEU A 422 -13.80 -15.88 12.84
CA LEU A 422 -15.20 -15.97 12.39
C LEU A 422 -15.35 -15.53 10.93
N MET A 423 -14.65 -14.48 10.53
CA MET A 423 -14.64 -14.02 9.14
C MET A 423 -13.98 -15.03 8.20
N CYS A 424 -12.83 -15.59 8.58
CA CYS A 424 -12.18 -16.66 7.82
C CYS A 424 -13.09 -17.89 7.70
N THR A 425 -13.81 -18.26 8.75
CA THR A 425 -14.76 -19.39 8.73
C THR A 425 -15.95 -19.10 7.81
N SER A 426 -16.52 -17.90 7.89
CA SER A 426 -17.63 -17.47 7.03
C SER A 426 -17.21 -17.41 5.56
N ALA A 427 -16.00 -16.92 5.30
CA ALA A 427 -15.39 -16.92 3.97
C ALA A 427 -15.16 -18.34 3.45
N LYS A 428 -14.77 -19.29 4.32
CA LYS A 428 -14.60 -20.71 3.96
C LYS A 428 -15.91 -21.37 3.54
N THR A 429 -17.00 -21.07 4.24
CA THR A 429 -18.33 -21.64 3.94
C THR A 429 -19.06 -20.95 2.81
N GLY A 430 -18.56 -19.80 2.32
CA GLY A 430 -19.23 -19.02 1.29
C GLY A 430 -20.37 -18.14 1.80
N ASP A 431 -20.46 -17.87 3.12
CA ASP A 431 -21.60 -17.19 3.73
C ASP A 431 -21.41 -15.67 3.76
N ILE A 432 -21.98 -14.99 2.76
CA ILE A 432 -21.95 -13.52 2.63
C ILE A 432 -22.78 -12.85 3.74
N LEU A 433 -23.91 -13.43 4.13
CA LEU A 433 -24.78 -12.86 5.15
C LEU A 433 -24.10 -12.84 6.52
N ALA A 434 -23.35 -13.89 6.85
CA ALA A 434 -22.53 -13.92 8.05
C ALA A 434 -21.43 -12.84 8.01
N LEU A 435 -20.77 -12.65 6.85
CA LEU A 435 -19.77 -11.58 6.68
C LEU A 435 -20.37 -10.17 6.82
N GLU A 436 -21.56 -9.94 6.26
CA GLU A 436 -22.33 -8.70 6.41
C GLU A 436 -22.63 -8.42 7.89
N LYS A 437 -23.11 -9.43 8.63
CA LYS A 437 -23.40 -9.31 10.05
C LYS A 437 -22.13 -9.02 10.86
N LEU A 438 -21.05 -9.78 10.62
CA LEU A 438 -19.78 -9.59 11.32
C LEU A 438 -19.21 -8.18 11.09
N ARG A 439 -19.36 -7.65 9.87
CA ARG A 439 -18.98 -6.27 9.55
C ARG A 439 -19.85 -5.25 10.29
N GLY A 440 -21.17 -5.44 10.33
CA GLY A 440 -22.08 -4.58 11.09
C GLY A 440 -21.74 -4.52 12.58
N THR A 441 -21.23 -5.63 13.14
CA THR A 441 -20.79 -5.70 14.54
C THR A 441 -19.38 -5.13 14.81
N GLY A 442 -18.73 -4.55 13.80
CA GLY A 442 -17.39 -3.95 13.91
C GLY A 442 -16.25 -4.92 13.64
N GLY A 443 -16.48 -5.98 12.86
CA GLY A 443 -15.41 -6.82 12.35
C GLY A 443 -14.75 -6.22 11.10
N ASN A 444 -13.46 -6.47 10.94
CA ASN A 444 -12.63 -5.85 9.91
C ASN A 444 -12.07 -6.88 8.91
N PHE A 445 -12.39 -6.74 7.62
CA PHE A 445 -12.02 -7.73 6.59
C PHE A 445 -10.52 -7.86 6.30
N SER A 446 -9.70 -6.88 6.72
CA SER A 446 -8.24 -6.97 6.58
C SER A 446 -7.56 -7.50 7.84
N SER A 447 -8.31 -7.80 8.90
CA SER A 447 -7.72 -8.42 10.08
C SER A 447 -7.32 -9.86 9.77
N ALA A 448 -6.09 -10.18 10.14
CA ALA A 448 -5.51 -11.50 9.96
C ALA A 448 -5.78 -12.40 11.16
N ASN A 449 -5.97 -13.69 10.91
CA ASN A 449 -6.00 -14.71 11.94
C ASN A 449 -4.57 -15.01 12.47
N GLN A 450 -4.43 -16.02 13.32
CA GLN A 450 -3.14 -16.42 13.91
C GLN A 450 -2.11 -16.88 12.87
N ASP A 451 -2.56 -17.32 11.69
CA ASP A 451 -1.69 -17.73 10.57
C ASP A 451 -1.32 -16.55 9.65
N GLY A 452 -1.72 -15.32 10.00
CA GLY A 452 -1.55 -14.16 9.13
C GLY A 452 -2.57 -14.10 7.98
N ARG A 453 -3.53 -15.03 7.91
CA ARG A 453 -4.51 -15.12 6.82
C ARG A 453 -5.72 -14.24 7.08
N THR A 454 -6.12 -13.49 6.06
CA THR A 454 -7.37 -12.71 6.05
C THR A 454 -8.52 -13.52 5.46
N ALA A 455 -9.77 -13.06 5.64
CA ALA A 455 -10.93 -13.68 5.02
C ALA A 455 -10.80 -13.80 3.49
N LEU A 456 -10.11 -12.85 2.84
CA LEU A 456 -9.86 -12.87 1.41
C LEU A 456 -8.94 -14.03 1.00
N HIS A 457 -7.90 -14.36 1.79
CA HIS A 457 -7.05 -15.53 1.52
C HIS A 457 -7.89 -16.81 1.47
N VAL A 458 -8.76 -17.00 2.46
CA VAL A 458 -9.59 -18.20 2.58
C VAL A 458 -10.61 -18.27 1.45
N ALA A 459 -11.29 -17.17 1.13
CA ALA A 459 -12.23 -17.12 0.00
C ALA A 459 -11.54 -17.46 -1.34
N CYS A 460 -10.33 -16.95 -1.55
CA CYS A 460 -9.53 -17.20 -2.75
C CYS A 460 -9.07 -18.66 -2.84
N ARG A 461 -8.70 -19.28 -1.72
CA ARG A 461 -8.31 -20.69 -1.66
C ARG A 461 -9.48 -21.63 -1.98
N GLU A 462 -10.65 -21.36 -1.41
CA GLU A 462 -11.84 -22.23 -1.54
C GLU A 462 -12.62 -22.00 -2.85
N GLY A 463 -12.41 -20.88 -3.55
CA GLY A 463 -13.03 -20.63 -4.86
C GLY A 463 -14.34 -19.85 -4.82
N HIS A 464 -14.65 -19.17 -3.72
CA HIS A 464 -15.93 -18.45 -3.55
C HIS A 464 -15.89 -17.06 -4.22
N LEU A 465 -16.17 -17.01 -5.52
CA LEU A 465 -16.10 -15.78 -6.34
C LEU A 465 -16.94 -14.63 -5.78
N GLU A 466 -18.18 -14.91 -5.37
CA GLU A 466 -19.12 -13.89 -4.85
C GLU A 466 -18.61 -13.30 -3.53
N VAL A 467 -18.05 -14.13 -2.65
CA VAL A 467 -17.41 -13.70 -1.40
C VAL A 467 -16.18 -12.84 -1.70
N VAL A 468 -15.34 -13.22 -2.68
CA VAL A 468 -14.19 -12.42 -3.08
C VAL A 468 -14.63 -11.04 -3.55
N GLN A 469 -15.60 -10.95 -4.46
CA GLN A 469 -16.12 -9.67 -4.94
C GLN A 469 -16.67 -8.82 -3.79
N TYR A 470 -17.45 -9.43 -2.90
CA TYR A 470 -18.01 -8.77 -1.73
C TYR A 470 -16.91 -8.22 -0.81
N LEU A 471 -15.88 -9.00 -0.50
CA LEU A 471 -14.77 -8.57 0.36
C LEU A 471 -13.98 -7.41 -0.27
N LEU A 472 -13.72 -7.46 -1.58
CA LEU A 472 -13.00 -6.42 -2.32
C LEU A 472 -13.78 -5.11 -2.40
N GLN A 473 -15.09 -5.16 -2.69
CA GLN A 473 -15.99 -3.98 -2.67
C GLN A 473 -16.08 -3.32 -1.30
N HIS A 474 -15.65 -4.04 -0.27
CA HIS A 474 -15.67 -3.62 1.11
C HIS A 474 -14.25 -3.40 1.68
N GLY A 475 -13.26 -3.18 0.81
CA GLY A 475 -11.94 -2.70 1.17
C GLY A 475 -11.01 -3.77 1.76
N ALA A 476 -11.20 -5.05 1.44
CA ALA A 476 -10.21 -6.07 1.78
C ALA A 476 -8.91 -5.84 0.98
N SER A 477 -7.75 -5.92 1.65
CA SER A 477 -6.46 -5.72 0.98
C SER A 477 -6.05 -6.95 0.16
N VAL A 478 -5.76 -6.73 -1.12
CA VAL A 478 -5.16 -7.75 -2.03
C VAL A 478 -3.67 -7.96 -1.80
N HIS A 479 -3.02 -7.05 -1.07
CA HIS A 479 -1.58 -7.07 -0.81
C HIS A 479 -1.22 -7.62 0.58
N ALA A 480 -2.23 -8.05 1.35
CA ALA A 480 -1.99 -8.72 2.63
C ALA A 480 -1.17 -10.00 2.39
N LYS A 481 -0.18 -10.24 3.25
CA LYS A 481 0.68 -11.43 3.21
C LYS A 481 0.44 -12.26 4.48
N ASP A 482 0.28 -13.56 4.33
CA ASP A 482 0.24 -14.49 5.47
C ASP A 482 1.65 -14.75 6.04
N LEU A 483 1.76 -15.58 7.08
CA LEU A 483 3.06 -15.90 7.70
C LEU A 483 4.03 -16.60 6.73
N ASP A 484 3.51 -17.29 5.70
CA ASP A 484 4.29 -17.92 4.63
C ASP A 484 4.62 -16.94 3.48
N LYS A 485 4.38 -15.63 3.68
CA LYS A 485 4.57 -14.56 2.69
C LYS A 485 3.66 -14.70 1.45
N LYS A 486 2.59 -15.51 1.53
CA LYS A 486 1.65 -15.71 0.42
C LYS A 486 0.58 -14.63 0.41
N THR A 487 0.21 -14.17 -0.78
CA THR A 487 -0.90 -13.24 -0.99
C THR A 487 -2.18 -14.01 -1.36
N PRO A 488 -3.38 -13.39 -1.28
CA PRO A 488 -4.61 -14.02 -1.75
C PRO A 488 -4.55 -14.46 -3.22
N LEU A 489 -3.79 -13.75 -4.06
CA LEU A 489 -3.55 -14.12 -5.45
C LEU A 489 -2.80 -15.46 -5.56
N MET A 490 -1.79 -15.70 -4.71
CA MET A 490 -1.06 -16.97 -4.70
C MET A 490 -1.96 -18.14 -4.27
N ASP A 491 -2.81 -17.94 -3.26
CA ASP A 491 -3.79 -18.95 -2.84
C ASP A 491 -4.78 -19.26 -3.99
N ALA A 492 -5.24 -18.25 -4.74
CA ALA A 492 -6.11 -18.46 -5.91
C ALA A 492 -5.40 -19.21 -7.05
N VAL A 493 -4.13 -18.89 -7.32
CA VAL A 493 -3.32 -19.54 -8.36
C VAL A 493 -3.02 -21.00 -8.01
N GLN A 494 -2.61 -21.28 -6.77
CA GLN A 494 -2.32 -22.65 -6.31
C GLN A 494 -3.54 -23.58 -6.39
N ASN A 495 -4.75 -23.02 -6.30
CA ASN A 495 -6.02 -23.76 -6.41
C ASN A 495 -6.71 -23.58 -7.78
N LYS A 496 -6.06 -22.94 -8.76
CA LYS A 496 -6.50 -22.83 -10.16
C LYS A 496 -7.84 -22.10 -10.35
N HIS A 497 -8.19 -21.16 -9.48
CA HIS A 497 -9.45 -20.42 -9.54
C HIS A 497 -9.38 -19.24 -10.53
N PHE A 498 -9.41 -19.53 -11.84
CA PHE A 498 -9.18 -18.56 -12.91
C PHE A 498 -10.00 -17.27 -12.82
N SER A 499 -11.31 -17.38 -12.54
CA SER A 499 -12.19 -16.22 -12.42
C SER A 499 -11.80 -15.29 -11.26
N ILE A 500 -11.34 -15.87 -10.15
CA ILE A 500 -10.85 -15.11 -8.98
C ILE A 500 -9.53 -14.43 -9.31
N ILE A 501 -8.60 -15.14 -9.98
CA ILE A 501 -7.32 -14.59 -10.41
C ILE A 501 -7.54 -13.36 -11.29
N SER A 502 -8.44 -13.44 -12.27
CA SER A 502 -8.76 -12.31 -13.14
C SER A 502 -9.27 -11.09 -12.38
N ILE A 503 -10.16 -11.28 -11.39
CA ILE A 503 -10.67 -10.17 -10.57
C ILE A 503 -9.56 -9.58 -9.70
N LEU A 504 -8.76 -10.42 -9.04
CA LEU A 504 -7.66 -9.95 -8.20
C LEU A 504 -6.67 -9.10 -9.00
N VAL A 505 -6.28 -9.56 -10.19
CA VAL A 505 -5.40 -8.80 -11.10
C VAL A 505 -6.05 -7.49 -11.55
N GLN A 506 -7.35 -7.48 -11.86
CA GLN A 506 -8.09 -6.26 -12.18
C GLN A 506 -8.10 -5.24 -11.03
N THR A 507 -8.18 -5.73 -9.78
CA THR A 507 -8.06 -4.91 -8.57
C THR A 507 -6.63 -4.51 -8.21
N GLY A 508 -5.62 -4.92 -9.00
CA GLY A 508 -4.22 -4.56 -8.79
C GLY A 508 -3.42 -5.52 -7.92
N ALA A 509 -3.89 -6.76 -7.69
CA ALA A 509 -3.08 -7.79 -7.05
C ALA A 509 -1.86 -8.12 -7.93
N ILE A 510 -0.70 -8.30 -7.28
CA ILE A 510 0.58 -8.56 -7.94
C ILE A 510 1.20 -9.86 -7.43
N ILE A 511 2.02 -10.48 -8.26
CA ILE A 511 2.86 -11.61 -7.87
C ILE A 511 4.05 -11.08 -7.08
N THR A 512 4.19 -11.49 -5.82
CA THR A 512 5.29 -11.05 -4.95
C THR A 512 6.40 -12.11 -4.79
N LEU A 513 6.36 -13.17 -5.59
CA LEU A 513 7.43 -14.19 -5.60
C LEU A 513 8.71 -13.62 -6.22
N GLN A 514 9.86 -14.08 -5.72
CA GLN A 514 11.12 -13.83 -6.42
C GLN A 514 11.09 -14.51 -7.79
N PRO A 515 11.70 -13.90 -8.84
CA PRO A 515 11.73 -14.47 -10.19
C PRO A 515 12.18 -15.92 -10.24
N VAL A 516 13.25 -16.26 -9.50
CA VAL A 516 13.77 -17.64 -9.42
C VAL A 516 12.76 -18.61 -8.79
N ILE A 517 12.06 -18.21 -7.73
CA ILE A 517 11.03 -19.06 -7.09
C ILE A 517 9.84 -19.25 -8.02
N LEU A 518 9.42 -18.19 -8.70
CA LEU A 518 8.37 -18.25 -9.72
C LEU A 518 8.78 -19.20 -10.86
N ALA A 519 10.02 -19.10 -11.36
CA ALA A 519 10.55 -20.01 -12.37
C ALA A 519 10.55 -21.46 -11.91
N MET A 520 10.94 -21.74 -10.65
CA MET A 520 10.88 -23.08 -10.08
C MET A 520 9.44 -23.63 -10.04
N GLU A 521 8.45 -22.80 -9.67
CA GLU A 521 7.03 -23.18 -9.68
C GLU A 521 6.52 -23.46 -11.11
N LEU A 522 6.93 -22.66 -12.09
CA LEU A 522 6.59 -22.86 -13.50
C LEU A 522 7.24 -24.13 -14.06
N CYS A 523 8.53 -24.36 -13.79
CA CYS A 523 9.26 -25.58 -14.17
C CYS A 523 8.64 -26.83 -13.52
N ARG A 524 8.21 -26.73 -12.25
CA ARG A 524 7.51 -27.80 -11.54
C ARG A 524 6.18 -28.13 -12.21
N ALA A 525 5.35 -27.12 -12.50
CA ALA A 525 4.08 -27.30 -13.21
C ALA A 525 4.30 -27.91 -14.61
N ALA A 526 5.31 -27.42 -15.33
CA ALA A 526 5.70 -27.98 -16.63
C ALA A 526 6.12 -29.45 -16.53
N SER A 527 6.87 -29.83 -15.49
CA SER A 527 7.30 -31.23 -15.29
C SER A 527 6.15 -32.20 -15.04
N GLN A 528 5.06 -31.71 -14.44
CA GLN A 528 3.87 -32.48 -14.08
C GLN A 528 2.80 -32.47 -15.18
N GLU A 529 3.07 -31.84 -16.33
CA GLU A 529 2.10 -31.59 -17.41
C GLU A 529 0.86 -30.81 -16.92
N ASP A 530 1.02 -29.98 -15.88
CA ASP A 530 -0.07 -29.22 -15.28
C ASP A 530 -0.28 -27.87 -16.00
N VAL A 531 -0.86 -27.95 -17.20
CA VAL A 531 -1.15 -26.79 -18.05
C VAL A 531 -2.09 -25.78 -17.35
N ASP A 532 -2.96 -26.25 -16.47
CA ASP A 532 -3.91 -25.38 -15.77
C ASP A 532 -3.23 -24.49 -14.72
N THR A 533 -2.21 -25.00 -14.02
CA THR A 533 -1.37 -24.16 -13.16
C THR A 533 -0.58 -23.13 -13.97
N LEU A 534 -0.04 -23.51 -15.14
CA LEU A 534 0.65 -22.57 -16.03
C LEU A 534 -0.29 -21.48 -16.57
N LYS A 535 -1.52 -21.84 -16.94
CA LYS A 535 -2.58 -20.88 -17.29
C LYS A 535 -2.88 -19.94 -16.12
N ALA A 536 -2.99 -20.45 -14.90
CA ALA A 536 -3.28 -19.65 -13.72
C ALA A 536 -2.17 -18.62 -13.45
N TRP A 537 -0.90 -19.02 -13.52
CA TRP A 537 0.24 -18.12 -13.42
C TRP A 537 0.26 -17.09 -14.56
N LYS A 538 -0.04 -17.50 -15.80
CA LYS A 538 -0.11 -16.57 -16.94
C LYS A 538 -1.20 -15.51 -16.75
N ILE A 539 -2.40 -15.90 -16.31
CA ILE A 539 -3.50 -14.95 -16.03
C ILE A 539 -3.13 -14.02 -14.88
N ALA A 540 -2.37 -14.51 -13.89
CA ALA A 540 -1.85 -13.70 -12.80
C ALA A 540 -0.76 -12.68 -13.23
N GLY A 541 -0.30 -12.73 -14.49
CA GLY A 541 0.72 -11.84 -15.04
C GLY A 541 2.15 -12.34 -14.93
N ALA A 542 2.37 -13.63 -14.66
CA ALA A 542 3.71 -14.22 -14.62
C ALA A 542 4.37 -14.19 -15.99
N ASP A 543 5.67 -13.87 -16.03
CA ASP A 543 6.49 -14.13 -17.20
C ASP A 543 6.87 -15.62 -17.24
N LEU A 544 6.51 -16.29 -18.33
CA LEU A 544 6.78 -17.71 -18.54
C LEU A 544 8.23 -17.99 -18.95
N ASN A 545 9.01 -16.93 -19.20
CA ASN A 545 10.41 -16.97 -19.59
C ASN A 545 11.37 -16.86 -18.41
N GLU A 546 10.86 -16.69 -17.20
CA GLU A 546 11.68 -16.70 -15.99
C GLU A 546 12.42 -18.04 -15.88
N SER A 547 13.68 -17.96 -15.50
CA SER A 547 14.59 -19.10 -15.49
C SER A 547 14.94 -19.54 -14.06
N ASP A 548 15.07 -20.86 -13.87
CA ASP A 548 15.53 -21.43 -12.60
C ASP A 548 17.03 -21.18 -12.37
N TYR A 549 17.59 -21.73 -11.30
CA TYR A 549 19.01 -21.59 -10.95
C TYR A 549 19.97 -22.21 -11.99
N ASP A 550 19.48 -23.08 -12.88
CA ASP A 550 20.20 -23.67 -14.00
C ASP A 550 19.93 -22.90 -15.32
N ASN A 551 19.38 -21.69 -15.24
CA ASN A 551 18.89 -20.90 -16.38
C ASN A 551 17.85 -21.63 -17.25
N ARG A 552 17.19 -22.67 -16.73
CA ARG A 552 16.15 -23.39 -17.48
C ARG A 552 14.82 -22.70 -17.31
N THR A 553 14.12 -22.51 -18.42
CA THR A 553 12.72 -22.06 -18.42
C THR A 553 11.77 -23.25 -18.34
N ALA A 554 10.50 -22.98 -18.06
CA ALA A 554 9.44 -23.99 -18.10
C ALA A 554 9.39 -24.75 -19.44
N LEU A 555 9.75 -24.09 -20.55
CA LEU A 555 9.80 -24.69 -21.88
C LEU A 555 10.92 -25.74 -21.98
N HIS A 556 12.11 -25.47 -21.45
CA HIS A 556 13.21 -26.45 -21.42
C HIS A 556 12.79 -27.74 -20.71
N VAL A 557 12.11 -27.62 -19.57
CA VAL A 557 11.64 -28.76 -18.77
C VAL A 557 10.54 -29.53 -19.49
N ALA A 558 9.55 -28.83 -20.06
CA ALA A 558 8.47 -29.45 -20.81
C ALA A 558 8.98 -30.25 -22.03
N VAL A 559 9.94 -29.67 -22.77
CA VAL A 559 10.57 -30.33 -23.93
C VAL A 559 11.37 -31.55 -23.50
N SER A 560 12.18 -31.42 -22.45
CA SER A 560 13.02 -32.53 -21.94
C SER A 560 12.20 -33.76 -21.56
N LEU A 561 10.98 -33.55 -21.05
CA LEU A 561 10.09 -34.62 -20.63
C LEU A 561 9.13 -35.10 -21.74
N GLY A 562 9.00 -34.36 -22.84
CA GLY A 562 8.13 -34.73 -23.97
C GLY A 562 6.67 -34.33 -23.80
N HIS A 563 6.39 -33.31 -22.98
CA HIS A 563 5.01 -32.88 -22.65
C HIS A 563 4.44 -31.95 -23.72
N VAL A 564 3.87 -32.53 -24.78
CA VAL A 564 3.43 -31.82 -26.00
C VAL A 564 2.40 -30.73 -25.72
N GLU A 565 1.38 -31.00 -24.90
CA GLU A 565 0.33 -30.02 -24.57
C GLU A 565 0.89 -28.82 -23.80
N THR A 566 1.84 -29.08 -22.89
CA THR A 566 2.53 -28.03 -22.13
C THR A 566 3.41 -27.17 -23.05
N VAL A 567 4.18 -27.80 -23.95
CA VAL A 567 5.00 -27.08 -24.93
C VAL A 567 4.14 -26.20 -25.82
N LYS A 568 3.03 -26.72 -26.34
CA LYS A 568 2.09 -25.95 -27.17
C LYS A 568 1.55 -24.74 -26.41
N PHE A 569 1.08 -24.94 -25.18
CA PHE A 569 0.58 -23.84 -24.35
C PHE A 569 1.66 -22.76 -24.11
N LEU A 570 2.87 -23.16 -23.76
CA LEU A 570 3.98 -22.23 -23.49
C LEU A 570 4.34 -21.43 -24.75
N LEU A 571 4.45 -22.07 -25.91
CA LEU A 571 4.73 -21.39 -27.18
C LEU A 571 3.62 -20.40 -27.56
N ASP A 572 2.35 -20.81 -27.45
CA ASP A 572 1.19 -19.97 -27.75
C ASP A 572 1.09 -18.73 -26.82
N ASN A 573 1.73 -18.77 -25.64
CA ASN A 573 1.68 -17.72 -24.61
C ASN A 573 3.00 -16.95 -24.44
N GLY A 574 3.89 -17.01 -25.42
CA GLY A 574 5.12 -16.21 -25.49
C GLY A 574 6.34 -16.84 -24.80
N GLY A 575 6.34 -18.16 -24.61
CA GLY A 575 7.51 -18.92 -24.17
C GLY A 575 8.59 -18.90 -25.25
N SER A 576 9.75 -18.34 -24.91
CA SER A 576 10.89 -18.19 -25.80
C SER A 576 11.65 -19.50 -25.93
N TRP A 577 11.74 -19.99 -27.17
CA TRP A 577 12.63 -21.09 -27.56
C TRP A 577 14.08 -20.65 -27.74
N MET A 578 14.39 -19.35 -27.63
CA MET A 578 15.72 -18.77 -27.87
C MET A 578 16.56 -18.61 -26.60
N LEU A 579 15.97 -18.83 -25.43
CA LEU A 579 16.70 -18.73 -24.16
C LEU A 579 17.61 -19.93 -23.98
N ASN A 580 18.78 -19.69 -23.39
CA ASN A 580 19.80 -20.69 -23.16
C ASN A 580 19.79 -21.14 -21.69
N ASP A 581 19.90 -22.43 -21.48
CA ASP A 581 20.20 -22.99 -20.15
C ASP A 581 21.66 -22.76 -19.74
N ALA A 582 22.03 -23.24 -18.54
CA ALA A 582 23.40 -23.15 -18.02
C ALA A 582 24.45 -23.90 -18.88
N PHE A 583 24.03 -24.79 -19.78
CA PHE A 583 24.89 -25.49 -20.74
C PHE A 583 24.97 -24.78 -22.09
N GLY A 584 24.34 -23.62 -22.23
CA GLY A 584 24.27 -22.85 -23.47
C GLY A 584 23.34 -23.45 -24.50
N LYS A 585 22.43 -24.36 -24.09
CA LYS A 585 21.50 -25.04 -25.00
C LYS A 585 20.13 -24.40 -24.98
N THR A 586 19.51 -24.35 -26.16
CA THR A 586 18.13 -23.89 -26.30
C THR A 586 17.14 -25.03 -26.10
N ALA A 587 15.87 -24.69 -25.84
CA ALA A 587 14.79 -25.67 -25.77
C ALA A 587 14.65 -26.49 -27.08
N GLU A 588 14.96 -25.91 -28.24
CA GLU A 588 14.98 -26.62 -29.52
C GLU A 588 16.10 -27.66 -29.59
N GLU A 589 17.32 -27.28 -29.20
CA GLU A 589 18.45 -28.21 -29.17
C GLU A 589 18.22 -29.39 -28.22
N HIS A 590 17.50 -29.18 -27.11
CA HIS A 590 17.03 -30.27 -26.25
C HIS A 590 16.06 -31.21 -26.96
N ALA A 591 15.12 -30.70 -27.75
CA ALA A 591 14.21 -31.52 -28.54
C ALA A 591 14.95 -32.35 -29.61
N GLU A 592 15.96 -31.76 -30.27
CA GLU A 592 16.80 -32.46 -31.26
C GLU A 592 17.62 -33.58 -30.62
N LEU A 593 18.30 -33.29 -29.51
CA LEU A 593 19.13 -34.27 -28.78
C LEU A 593 18.32 -35.46 -28.27
N LEU A 594 17.06 -35.23 -27.89
CA LEU A 594 16.15 -36.26 -27.38
C LEU A 594 15.28 -36.92 -28.48
N GLY A 595 15.43 -36.49 -29.74
CA GLY A 595 14.72 -37.05 -30.89
C GLY A 595 13.20 -36.83 -30.85
N ARG A 596 12.72 -35.70 -30.32
CA ARG A 596 11.29 -35.36 -30.18
C ARG A 596 10.77 -34.64 -31.42
N THR A 597 10.41 -35.39 -32.47
CA THR A 597 10.00 -34.81 -33.77
C THR A 597 8.69 -34.03 -33.71
N ASP A 598 7.75 -34.48 -32.87
CA ASP A 598 6.47 -33.83 -32.59
C ASP A 598 6.64 -32.41 -32.01
N ILE A 599 7.59 -32.24 -31.09
CA ILE A 599 7.91 -30.96 -30.46
C ILE A 599 8.67 -30.04 -31.42
N LEU A 600 9.58 -30.58 -32.23
CA LEU A 600 10.28 -29.80 -33.26
C LEU A 600 9.32 -29.23 -34.31
N GLU A 601 8.27 -29.97 -34.68
CA GLU A 601 7.20 -29.46 -35.54
C GLU A 601 6.42 -28.30 -34.89
N LEU A 602 6.23 -28.32 -33.57
CA LEU A 602 5.58 -27.21 -32.85
C LEU A 602 6.48 -25.96 -32.78
N ILE A 603 7.76 -26.15 -32.48
CA ILE A 603 8.74 -25.05 -32.42
C ILE A 603 8.92 -24.41 -33.80
N SER A 604 9.01 -25.20 -34.87
CA SER A 604 9.10 -24.68 -36.25
C SER A 604 7.85 -23.88 -36.66
N LYS A 605 6.64 -24.35 -36.30
CA LYS A 605 5.40 -23.56 -36.50
C LYS A 605 5.41 -22.24 -35.73
N ALA A 606 5.90 -22.25 -34.49
CA ALA A 606 6.01 -21.03 -33.69
C ALA A 606 7.00 -20.02 -34.31
N LYS A 607 8.11 -20.50 -34.89
CA LYS A 607 9.06 -19.68 -35.66
C LYS A 607 8.42 -19.03 -36.87
N GLU A 608 7.68 -19.80 -37.67
CA GLU A 608 7.00 -19.29 -38.86
C GLU A 608 5.99 -18.17 -38.53
N GLN A 609 5.21 -18.35 -37.46
CA GLN A 609 4.26 -17.34 -36.99
C GLN A 609 4.95 -16.06 -36.50
N HIS A 610 6.09 -16.19 -35.81
CA HIS A 610 6.86 -15.05 -35.33
C HIS A 610 7.53 -14.25 -36.46
N THR A 611 7.81 -14.89 -37.60
CA THR A 611 8.43 -14.25 -38.78
C THR A 611 7.40 -13.54 -39.68
N GLN A 612 6.12 -13.89 -39.58
CA GLN A 612 5.02 -13.24 -40.33
C GLN A 612 4.36 -12.08 -39.57
N GLY A 613 4.64 -11.92 -38.27
CA GLY A 613 4.07 -10.89 -37.40
C GLY A 613 4.96 -9.65 -37.14
N THR A 614 6.22 -9.69 -37.58
CA THR A 614 7.15 -8.54 -37.64
C THR A 614 7.13 -7.90 -39.01
#